data_AF-A0A1A9GNT4-F1
#
_entry.id   AF-A0A1A9GNT4-F1
#
_cell.length_a   1.000
_cell.length_b   1.000
_cell.length_c   1.000
_cell.angle_alpha   90.00
_cell.angle_beta   90.00
_cell.angle_gamma   90.00
#
_symmetry.space_group_name_H-M   'P 1'
#
loop_
_entity.id
_entity.type
_entity.pdbx_description
1 polymer ?
#
loop_
_entity_poly.entity_id
_entity_poly.type
_entity_poly.pdbx_seq_one_letter_code
_entity_poly.pdbx_strand_id
1 'polypeptide(L)' 'MIVAFSISPSSADESGSVSEAVAAAVRVVKESGLPYELNSMFTNVEGE' A
#
# COMPACT_ATOMS: atom_id res chain seq x y z
N MET A 1 -18.18 2.45 0.54
CA MET A 1 -17.31 3.63 0.69
C MET A 1 -15.93 3.39 0.06
N ILE A 2 -15.28 4.42 -0.51
CA ILE A 2 -13.90 4.33 -1.03
C ILE A 2 -12.94 5.07 -0.10
N VAL A 3 -11.79 4.47 0.20
CA VAL A 3 -10.67 5.10 0.90
C VAL A 3 -9.43 5.06 0.00
N ALA A 4 -8.76 6.21 -0.12
CA ALA A 4 -7.45 6.33 -0.74
C ALA A 4 -6.41 6.64 0.32
N PHE A 5 -5.33 5.86 0.37
CA PHE A 5 -4.23 6.10 1.32
C PHE A 5 -2.86 5.92 0.66
N SER A 6 -1.85 6.56 1.24
CA SER A 6 -0.44 6.40 0.88
C SER A 6 0.38 6.15 2.16
N ILE A 7 1.50 5.46 2.00
CA ILE A 7 2.40 5.14 3.11
C ILE A 7 3.80 5.63 2.75
N SER A 8 4.42 6.36 3.68
CA SER A 8 5.78 6.87 3.54
C SER A 8 6.64 6.33 4.69
N PRO A 9 7.34 5.21 4.49
CA PRO A 9 8.21 4.65 5.53
C PRO A 9 9.32 5.62 5.94
N SER A 10 9.60 5.72 7.24
CA SER A 10 10.67 6.57 7.77
C SER A 10 12.06 5.94 7.70
N SER A 11 12.14 4.66 7.34
CA SER A 11 13.37 3.88 7.21
C SER A 11 13.39 3.12 5.89
N ALA A 12 14.56 3.04 5.28
CA ALA A 12 14.82 2.29 4.06
C ALA A 12 15.78 1.11 4.32
N ASP A 13 15.84 0.18 3.39
CA ASP A 13 16.83 -0.90 3.39
C ASP A 13 18.26 -0.37 3.12
N GLU A 14 19.26 -1.27 3.11
CA GLU A 14 20.66 -0.91 2.86
C GLU A 14 20.90 -0.24 1.50
N SER A 15 20.01 -0.44 0.53
CA SER A 15 20.06 0.20 -0.80
C SER A 15 19.35 1.56 -0.86
N GLY A 16 18.71 1.98 0.24
CA GLY A 16 17.87 3.18 0.29
C GLY A 16 16.48 2.99 -0.31
N SER A 17 16.08 1.75 -0.60
CA SER A 17 14.74 1.42 -1.10
C SER A 17 13.75 1.24 0.06
N VAL A 18 12.52 1.66 -0.17
CA VAL A 18 11.37 1.44 0.73
C VAL A 18 10.39 0.39 0.18
N SER A 19 10.76 -0.25 -0.93
CA SER A 19 9.86 -1.10 -1.72
C SER A 19 9.38 -2.33 -0.93
N GLU A 20 10.24 -2.91 -0.09
CA GLU A 20 9.86 -4.05 0.75
C GLU A 20 8.78 -3.67 1.78
N ALA A 21 8.95 -2.54 2.46
CA ALA A 21 7.98 -2.03 3.43
C ALA A 21 6.64 -1.67 2.75
N VAL A 22 6.69 -1.03 1.57
CA VAL A 22 5.49 -0.73 0.78
C VAL A 22 4.80 -2.02 0.31
N ALA A 23 5.56 -3.01 -0.17
CA ALA A 23 5.02 -4.30 -0.60
C ALA A 23 4.36 -5.07 0.55
N ALA A 24 4.88 -4.97 1.77
CA ALA A 24 4.26 -5.55 2.96
C ALA A 24 2.87 -4.94 3.22
N ALA A 25 2.72 -3.62 3.10
CA ALA A 25 1.42 -2.98 3.25
C ALA A 25 0.43 -3.33 2.11
N VAL A 26 0.89 -3.36 0.86
CA VAL A 26 0.09 -3.79 -0.29
C VAL A 26 -0.41 -5.23 -0.12
N ARG A 27 0.41 -6.11 0.48
CA ARG A 27 0.00 -7.49 0.77
C ARG A 27 -1.17 -7.55 1.76
N VAL A 28 -1.21 -6.70 2.79
CA VAL A 28 -2.37 -6.62 3.70
C VAL A 28 -3.64 -6.23 2.94
N VAL A 29 -3.55 -5.26 2.03
CA VAL A 29 -4.69 -4.87 1.17
C VAL A 29 -5.15 -6.03 0.31
N LYS A 30 -4.21 -6.75 -0.31
CA LYS A 30 -4.52 -7.92 -1.14
C LYS A 30 -5.17 -9.05 -0.34
N GLU A 31 -4.68 -9.31 0.86
CA GLU A 31 -5.21 -10.33 1.78
C GLU A 31 -6.58 -9.98 2.35
N SER A 32 -6.98 -8.70 2.31
CA SER A 32 -8.32 -8.26 2.77
C SER A 32 -9.48 -8.79 1.91
N GLY A 33 -9.21 -9.15 0.65
CA GLY A 33 -10.23 -9.61 -0.31
C GLY A 33 -11.15 -8.51 -0.85
N LEU A 34 -10.97 -7.25 -0.44
CA LEU A 34 -11.72 -6.11 -0.95
C LEU A 34 -11.27 -5.71 -2.36
N PRO A 35 -12.15 -5.11 -3.19
CA PRO A 35 -11.72 -4.46 -4.42
C PRO A 35 -10.71 -3.35 -4.14
N TYR A 36 -9.62 -3.33 -4.89
CA TYR A 36 -8.57 -2.33 -4.73
C TYR A 36 -7.90 -1.98 -6.06
N GLU A 37 -7.30 -0.79 -6.11
CA GLU A 37 -6.48 -0.30 -7.22
C GLU A 37 -5.17 0.28 -6.66
N LEU A 38 -4.04 -0.09 -7.27
CA LEU A 38 -2.73 0.49 -6.98
C LEU A 38 -2.36 1.46 -8.09
N ASN A 39 -2.00 2.70 -7.75
CA ASN A 39 -1.44 3.65 -8.68
C ASN A 39 -0.13 4.26 -8.10
N SER A 40 0.50 5.15 -8.86
CA SER A 40 1.80 5.71 -8.50
C SER A 40 1.82 6.51 -7.19
N MET A 41 0.66 6.97 -6.71
CA MET A 41 0.56 7.87 -5.56
C MET A 41 -0.24 7.27 -4.39
N PHE A 42 -1.20 6.37 -4.67
CA PHE A 42 -2.16 5.87 -3.70
C PHE A 42 -2.49 4.40 -3.90
N THR A 43 -2.98 3.79 -2.82
CA THR A 43 -3.78 2.57 -2.83
C THR A 43 -5.24 2.94 -2.56
N ASN A 44 -6.11 2.68 -3.54
CA ASN A 44 -7.56 2.83 -3.41
C ASN A 44 -8.14 1.50 -2.94
N VAL A 45 -9.00 1.51 -1.92
CA VAL A 45 -9.72 0.33 -1.42
C VAL A 45 -11.19 0.66 -1.29
N GLU A 46 -12.04 -0.22 -1.78
CA GLU A 46 -13.50 -0.10 -1.71
C GLU A 46 -14.06 -1.11 -0.68
N GLY A 47 -14.79 -0.61 0.31
CA GLY A 47 -15.50 -1.40 1.32
C GLY A 47 -16.92 -0.89 1.50
N GLU A 48 -17.67 -1.36 2.50
CA GLU A 48 -18.94 -0.71 2.89
C GLU A 48 -18.71 0.62 3.61
#